data_AF-A0A962G3L2-F1
#
_entry.id   AF-A0A962G3L2-F1
#
_cell.length_a   1.000
_cell.length_b   1.000
_cell.length_c   1.000
_cell.angle_alpha   90.00
_cell.angle_beta   90.00
_cell.angle_gamma   90.00
#
_symmetry.space_group_name_H-M   'P 1'
#
loop_
_entity.id
_entity.type
_entity.pdbx_description
1 polymer ?
#
loop_
_entity_poly.entity_id
_entity_poly.type
_entity_poly.pdbx_seq_one_letter_code
_entity_poly.pdbx_strand_id
1 'polypeptide(L)' 'MKRMLINATQQEELRVAIVDGQSLYDIDIEQSSKEQKKSNIYKGRITRLEPSLEAAFVEYGGDKHGFLPLKEIS' A
#
# COMPACT_ATOMS: atom_id res chain seq x y z
N MET A 1 15.08 -26.38 1.26
CA MET A 1 15.06 -25.33 2.32
C MET A 1 14.56 -24.07 1.66
N LYS A 2 13.44 -23.54 2.17
CA LYS A 2 12.87 -22.29 1.66
C LYS A 2 13.73 -21.11 2.08
N ARG A 3 14.07 -20.23 1.14
CA ARG A 3 14.89 -19.03 1.34
C ARG A 3 14.24 -17.85 0.65
N MET A 4 14.39 -16.68 1.25
CA MET A 4 14.04 -15.40 0.64
C MET A 4 15.32 -14.73 0.14
N LEU A 5 15.37 -14.37 -1.13
CA LEU A 5 16.47 -13.66 -1.76
C LEU A 5 16.01 -12.24 -2.09
N ILE A 6 16.76 -11.23 -1.63
CA ILE A 6 16.46 -9.82 -1.86
C ILE A 6 17.60 -9.24 -2.71
N ASN A 7 17.25 -8.66 -3.85
CA ASN A 7 18.19 -7.94 -4.72
C ASN A 7 17.76 -6.48 -4.84
N ALA A 8 18.59 -5.61 -4.26
CA ALA A 8 18.39 -4.16 -4.20
C ALA A 8 19.58 -3.38 -4.82
N THR A 9 20.37 -4.02 -5.69
CA THR A 9 21.56 -3.37 -6.30
C THR A 9 21.16 -2.28 -7.30
N GLN A 10 20.04 -2.46 -7.98
CA GLN A 10 19.49 -1.46 -8.90
C GLN A 10 18.51 -0.55 -8.15
N GLN A 11 18.69 0.76 -8.23
CA GLN A 11 17.80 1.72 -7.55
C GLN A 11 16.40 1.79 -8.16
N GLU A 12 16.27 1.40 -9.43
CA GLU A 12 15.00 1.46 -10.16
C GLU A 12 14.09 0.25 -9.88
N GLU A 13 14.67 -0.84 -9.37
CA GLU A 13 13.99 -2.12 -9.24
C GLU A 13 14.47 -2.88 -8.00
N LEU A 14 13.52 -3.19 -7.12
CA LEU A 14 13.72 -4.11 -6.00
C LEU A 14 13.11 -5.46 -6.35
N ARG A 15 13.87 -6.54 -6.19
CA ARG A 15 13.39 -7.90 -6.45
C ARG A 15 13.44 -8.74 -5.19
N VAL A 16 12.34 -9.42 -4.89
CA VAL A 16 12.25 -10.39 -3.81
C VAL A 16 11.80 -11.72 -4.38
N ALA A 17 12.59 -12.77 -4.17
CA ALA A 17 12.29 -14.12 -4.64
C ALA A 17 12.21 -15.11 -3.48
N ILE A 18 11.19 -15.97 -3.49
CA ILE A 18 11.11 -17.13 -2.64
C ILE A 18 11.59 -18.35 -3.43
N VAL A 19 12.60 -19.03 -2.91
CA VAL A 19 13.17 -20.22 -3.55
C VAL A 19 13.13 -21.41 -2.60
N ASP A 20 12.86 -22.61 -3.11
CA ASP A 20 13.10 -23.85 -2.39
C ASP A 20 14.27 -24.60 -3.04
N GLY A 21 15.42 -24.63 -2.35
CA GLY A 21 16.65 -25.05 -2.99
C GLY A 21 17.00 -24.11 -4.14
N GLN A 22 17.09 -24.62 -5.37
CA GLN A 22 17.36 -23.83 -6.58
C GLN A 22 16.11 -23.55 -7.42
N SER A 23 14.93 -24.02 -6.99
CA SER A 23 13.68 -23.81 -7.70
C SER A 23 13.02 -22.51 -7.22
N LEU A 24 12.68 -21.65 -8.18
CA LEU A 24 11.88 -20.45 -7.92
C LEU A 24 10.45 -20.86 -7.60
N TYR A 25 9.93 -20.37 -6.48
CA TYR A 25 8.54 -20.58 -6.07
C TYR A 25 7.70 -19.33 -6.37
N ASP A 26 8.20 -18.15 -5.99
CA ASP A 26 7.51 -16.88 -6.17
C ASP A 26 8.52 -15.74 -6.36
N ILE A 27 8.10 -14.69 -7.05
CA ILE A 27 8.90 -13.48 -7.27
C ILE A 27 8.00 -12.25 -7.27
N ASP A 28 8.42 -11.24 -6.53
CA ASP A 28 7.84 -9.91 -6.56
C ASP A 28 8.89 -8.91 -7.01
N ILE A 29 8.46 -7.97 -7.85
CA ILE A 29 9.32 -6.95 -8.44
C ILE A 29 8.65 -5.60 -8.24
N GLU A 30 9.28 -4.75 -7.43
CA GLU A 30 8.81 -3.40 -7.14
C GLU A 30 9.63 -2.39 -7.94
N GLN A 31 8.93 -1.57 -8.72
CA GLN A 31 9.52 -0.45 -9.46
C GLN A 31 9.33 0.83 -8.67
N SER A 32 10.40 1.62 -8.55
CA SER A 32 10.38 2.88 -7.78
C SER A 32 9.38 3.91 -8.30
N SER A 33 8.99 3.83 -9.58
CA SER A 33 8.04 4.73 -10.22
C SER A 33 6.57 4.49 -9.86
N LYS A 34 6.24 3.36 -9.20
CA LYS A 34 4.85 2.96 -8.92
C LYS A 34 4.64 2.65 -7.45
N GLU A 35 4.55 3.72 -6.65
CA GLU A 35 4.23 3.62 -5.22
C GLU A 35 2.86 2.96 -4.99
N GLN A 36 2.83 1.85 -4.25
CA GLN A 36 1.60 1.20 -3.83
C GLN A 36 1.05 1.86 -2.55
N LYS A 37 -0.07 2.57 -2.67
CA LYS A 37 -0.74 3.22 -1.52
C LYS A 37 -1.84 2.36 -0.89
N LYS A 38 -2.17 1.23 -1.51
CA LYS A 38 -3.25 0.33 -1.06
C LYS A 38 -2.87 -0.29 0.29
N SER A 39 -3.83 -0.36 1.21
CA SER A 39 -3.66 -0.91 2.56
C SER A 39 -2.70 -0.14 3.48
N ASN A 40 -2.24 1.05 3.07
CA ASN A 40 -1.49 1.92 3.96
C ASN A 40 -2.37 2.46 5.09
N ILE A 41 -1.77 2.69 6.25
CA ILE A 41 -2.43 3.22 7.44
C ILE A 41 -1.89 4.62 7.69
N TYR A 42 -2.80 5.58 7.85
CA TYR A 42 -2.49 6.99 8.06
C TYR A 42 -3.18 7.51 9.30
N LYS A 43 -2.56 8.52 9.94
CA LYS A 43 -3.26 9.38 10.89
C LYS A 43 -3.91 10.53 10.10
N GLY A 44 -5.22 10.42 9.88
CA GLY A 44 -5.98 11.42 9.13
C GLY A 44 -6.69 12.45 10.01
N ARG A 45 -7.03 13.60 9.43
CA ARG A 45 -7.90 14.61 10.04
C ARG A 45 -9.23 14.67 9.29
N ILE A 46 -10.35 14.63 10.01
CA ILE A 46 -11.66 14.84 9.40
C ILE A 46 -11.74 16.30 8.94
N THR A 47 -12.01 16.53 7.66
CA THR A 47 -12.10 17.88 7.08
C THR A 47 -13.55 18.31 6.84
N ARG A 48 -14.44 17.36 6.55
CA ARG A 48 -15.85 17.64 6.25
C ARG A 48 -16.73 16.44 6.59
N LEU A 49 -17.89 16.69 7.17
CA LEU A 49 -18.95 15.71 7.36
C LEU A 49 -20.01 15.93 6.28
N GLU A 50 -20.46 14.87 5.61
CA GLU A 50 -21.47 14.92 4.55
C GLU A 50 -22.60 13.93 4.87
N PRO A 51 -23.64 14.36 5.62
CA PRO A 51 -24.74 13.50 6.02
C PRO A 51 -25.52 12.91 4.83
N SER A 52 -25.63 13.65 3.73
CA SER A 52 -26.29 13.20 2.50
C SER A 52 -25.64 11.98 1.87
N LEU A 53 -24.34 11.79 2.10
CA LEU A 53 -23.55 10.65 1.63
C LEU A 53 -23.35 9.58 2.71
N GLU A 54 -23.87 9.81 3.92
CA GLU A 54 -23.56 9.02 5.12
C GLU A 54 -22.04 8.82 5.28
N ALA A 55 -21.25 9.89 5.12
CA ALA A 55 -19.79 9.79 5.07
C ALA A 55 -19.06 11.03 5.60
N ALA A 56 -17.76 10.88 5.79
CA ALA A 56 -16.82 11.95 6.11
C ALA A 56 -15.67 11.99 5.10
N PHE A 57 -15.13 13.18 4.86
CA PHE A 57 -13.89 13.36 4.11
C PHE A 57 -12.71 13.53 5.07
N VAL A 58 -11.60 12.86 4.75
CA VAL A 58 -10.41 12.78 5.62
C VAL A 58 -9.18 13.28 4.86
N GLU A 59 -8.48 14.26 5.41
CA GLU A 59 -7.14 14.64 4.97
C GLU A 59 -6.13 13.65 5.56
N TYR A 60 -5.47 12.87 4.69
CA TYR A 60 -4.49 11.86 5.08
C TYR A 60 -3.09 12.10 4.48
N GLY A 61 -2.88 13.28 3.86
CA GLY A 61 -1.62 13.66 3.20
C GLY A 61 -1.55 13.34 1.70
N GLY A 62 -2.63 12.87 1.08
CA GLY A 62 -2.74 12.76 -0.38
C GLY A 62 -3.26 14.03 -1.03
N ASP A 63 -3.10 14.14 -2.36
CA ASP A 63 -3.56 15.31 -3.15
C ASP A 63 -5.09 15.53 -3.07
N LYS A 64 -5.85 14.48 -2.75
CA LYS A 64 -7.30 14.52 -2.55
C LYS A 64 -7.63 13.95 -1.19
N HIS A 65 -8.67 14.48 -0.57
CA HIS A 65 -9.20 13.92 0.66
C HIS A 65 -9.75 12.50 0.40
N GLY A 66 -9.51 11.63 1.38
CA GLY A 66 -10.06 10.29 1.42
C GLY A 66 -11.56 10.34 1.74
N PHE A 67 -12.27 9.33 1.29
CA PHE A 67 -13.69 9.14 1.56
C PHE A 67 -13.85 8.03 2.61
N LEU A 68 -14.49 8.35 3.73
CA LEU A 68 -14.74 7.44 4.85
C LEU A 68 -16.25 7.26 5.03
N PRO A 69 -16.83 6.14 4.55
CA PRO A 69 -18.24 5.82 4.77
C PRO A 69 -18.53 5.58 6.26
N LEU A 70 -19.73 5.94 6.72
CA LEU A 70 -20.16 5.73 8.11
C LEU A 70 -20.12 4.24 8.52
N LYS A 71 -20.42 3.33 7.59
CA LYS A 71 -20.42 1.87 7.82
C LYS A 71 -19.03 1.29 8.12
N GLU A 72 -17.96 2.02 7.79
CA GLU A 72 -16.56 1.60 8.01
C GLU A 72 -15.98 2.19 9.30
N ILE A 73 -16.79 2.90 10.10
CA ILE A 73 -16.38 3.44 11.41
C ILE A 73 -16.69 2.40 12.49
N SER A 74 -15.67 2.05 13.29
CA SER A 74 -15.77 1.11 14.41
C SER A 74 -16.33 1.75 15.69
#